data_AF-A0A521YU13-F1
#
_entry.id   AF-A0A521YU13-F1
#
_cell.length_a   1.000
_cell.length_b   1.000
_cell.length_c   1.000
_cell.angle_alpha   90.00
_cell.angle_beta   90.00
_cell.angle_gamma   90.00
#
_symmetry.space_group_name_H-M   'P 1'
#
loop_
_entity.id
_entity.type
_entity.pdbx_description
1 polymer ?
#
loop_
_entity_poly.entity_id
_entity_poly.type
_entity_poly.pdbx_seq_one_letter_code
_entity_poly.pdbx_strand_id
1 'polypeptide(L)' 'MSSKRAIRRRECTGKQRFDNQKAAQAAIGRLRRNTGTTAWLSAYRCKWCGGFHFGHSPKGVRLARGAWA' A
#
# COMPACT_ATOMS: atom_id res chain seq x y z
N MET A 1 -21.74 12.06 -13.40
CA MET A 1 -21.07 10.76 -13.58
C MET A 1 -19.56 11.00 -13.70
N SER A 2 -18.71 10.42 -12.83
CA SER A 2 -17.26 10.62 -12.95
C SER A 2 -16.70 9.70 -14.04
N SER A 3 -15.84 10.22 -14.92
CA SER A 3 -15.26 9.39 -15.99
C SER A 3 -14.38 8.27 -15.41
N LYS A 4 -14.28 7.14 -16.12
CA LYS A 4 -13.43 6.01 -15.72
C LYS A 4 -11.98 6.45 -15.49
N ARG A 5 -11.48 7.44 -16.24
CA ARG A 5 -10.15 8.06 -16.05
C ARG A 5 -10.04 8.85 -14.75
N ALA A 6 -11.08 9.58 -14.35
CA ALA A 6 -11.09 10.32 -13.09
C ALA A 6 -11.08 9.37 -11.88
N ILE A 7 -11.84 8.28 -11.92
CA ILE A 7 -11.84 7.24 -10.88
C ILE A 7 -10.43 6.63 -10.72
N ARG A 8 -9.76 6.28 -11.82
CA ARG A 8 -8.40 5.73 -11.80
C ARG A 8 -7.36 6.68 -11.22
N ARG A 9 -7.48 7.99 -11.46
CA ARG A 9 -6.57 8.99 -10.87
C ARG A 9 -6.74 9.07 -9.35
N ARG A 10 -7.99 9.00 -8.86
CA ARG A 10 -8.30 8.99 -7.42
C ARG A 10 -7.67 7.83 -6.67
N GLU A 11 -7.46 6.69 -7.33
CA GLU A 11 -6.71 5.56 -6.74
C GLU A 11 -5.26 5.92 -6.36
N CYS A 12 -4.69 6.93 -7.01
CA CYS A 12 -3.31 7.39 -6.76
C CYS A 12 -3.27 8.72 -5.98
N THR A 13 -4.31 9.54 -6.09
CA THR A 13 -4.40 10.84 -5.40
C THR A 13 -4.24 10.68 -3.89
N GLY A 14 -3.33 11.45 -3.29
CA GLY A 14 -3.04 11.41 -1.85
C GLY A 14 -2.18 10.24 -1.38
N LYS A 15 -1.82 9.31 -2.27
CA LYS A 15 -0.89 8.20 -1.96
C LYS A 15 0.51 8.55 -2.45
N GLN A 16 1.52 8.24 -1.63
CA GLN A 16 2.91 8.40 -2.04
C GLN A 16 3.26 7.35 -3.10
N ARG A 17 3.81 7.81 -4.24
CA ARG A 17 4.32 6.97 -5.32
C ARG A 17 5.79 6.64 -5.08
N PHE A 18 6.15 5.38 -5.32
CA PHE A 18 7.52 4.90 -5.32
C PHE A 18 7.84 4.22 -6.65
N ASP A 19 9.10 4.30 -7.07
CA ASP A 19 9.55 3.72 -8.34
C ASP A 19 9.79 2.21 -8.23
N ASN A 20 10.12 1.73 -7.04
CA ASN A 20 10.36 0.32 -6.79
C ASN A 20 9.71 -0.17 -5.49
N GLN A 21 9.47 -1.48 -5.44
CA GLN A 21 8.83 -2.15 -4.29
C GLN A 21 9.64 -1.99 -3.00
N LYS A 22 10.97 -2.03 -3.12
CA LYS A 22 11.90 -1.91 -1.98
C LYS A 22 11.78 -0.55 -1.29
N ALA A 23 11.64 0.53 -2.07
CA ALA A 23 11.46 1.88 -1.56
C ALA A 23 10.12 2.01 -0.83
N ALA A 24 9.05 1.42 -1.38
CA ALA A 24 7.74 1.39 -0.72
C ALA A 24 7.79 0.60 0.61
N GLN A 25 8.48 -0.54 0.65
CA GLN A 25 8.68 -1.32 1.89
C GLN A 25 9.54 -0.57 2.91
N ALA A 26 10.61 0.08 2.47
CA ALA A 26 11.45 0.91 3.34
C ALA A 26 10.65 2.09 3.93
N ALA A 27 9.75 2.70 3.14
CA ALA A 27 8.84 3.73 3.62
C ALA A 27 7.87 3.20 4.68
N ILE A 28 7.29 2.00 4.51
CA ILE A 28 6.48 1.34 5.54
C ILE A 28 7.30 1.14 6.82
N GLY A 29 8.54 0.66 6.72
CA GLY A 29 9.42 0.47 7.88
C GLY A 29 9.76 1.77 8.61
N ARG A 30 10.01 2.86 7.86
CA ARG A 30 10.19 4.21 8.43
C ARG A 30 8.92 4.70 9.12
N LEU A 31 7.77 4.54 8.48
CA LEU A 31 6.48 4.94 9.05
C LEU A 31 6.22 4.22 10.37
N ARG A 32 6.42 2.90 10.44
CA ARG A 32 6.26 2.11 11.67
C ARG A 32 7.14 2.62 12.82
N ARG A 33 8.39 2.97 12.53
CA ARG A 33 9.32 3.51 13.52
C ARG A 33 8.90 4.90 14.00
N ASN A 34 8.41 5.74 13.10
CA ASN A 34 8.07 7.13 13.41
C ASN A 34 6.72 7.27 14.13
N THR A 35 5.72 6.45 13.79
CA THR A 35 4.37 6.55 14.37
C THR A 35 4.08 5.50 15.43
N GLY A 36 4.96 4.51 15.62
CA GLY A 36 4.69 3.36 16.51
C GLY A 36 3.53 2.48 16.05
N THR A 37 3.04 2.67 14.82
CA THR A 37 1.86 1.98 14.31
C THR A 37 2.15 0.50 14.03
N THR A 38 1.37 -0.39 14.65
CA THR A 38 1.40 -1.84 14.41
C THR A 38 0.59 -2.28 13.19
N ALA A 39 0.03 -1.33 12.43
CA ALA A 39 -0.81 -1.64 11.29
C ALA A 39 -0.07 -2.46 10.22
N TRP A 40 -0.78 -3.47 9.71
CA TRP A 40 -0.34 -4.26 8.57
C TRP A 40 -0.55 -3.50 7.27
N LEU A 41 0.50 -2.74 6.92
CA LEU A 41 0.66 -2.10 5.62
C LEU A 41 1.48 -3.01 4.70
N SER A 42 1.07 -3.09 3.44
CA SER A 42 1.78 -3.80 2.38
C SER A 42 2.04 -2.88 1.19
N ALA A 43 3.17 -3.11 0.53
CA ALA A 43 3.51 -2.45 -0.72
C ALA A 43 2.85 -3.19 -1.89
N TYR A 44 2.19 -2.45 -2.79
CA TYR A 44 1.53 -3.01 -3.97
C TYR A 44 1.81 -2.15 -5.21
N ARG A 45 1.86 -2.81 -6.39
CA ARG A 45 1.97 -2.14 -7.68
C ARG A 45 0.59 -1.68 -8.14
N CYS A 46 0.45 -0.41 -8.49
CA CYS A 46 -0.78 0.11 -9.05
C CYS A 46 -0.87 -0.16 -10.55
N LYS A 47 -1.95 -0.83 -10.97
CA LYS A 47 -2.24 -1.13 -12.38
C LYS A 47 -2.54 0.11 -13.25
N TRP A 48 -2.78 1.27 -12.63
CA TRP A 48 -3.16 2.49 -13.36
C TRP A 48 -2.00 3.43 -13.61
N CYS A 49 -1.15 3.67 -12.60
CA CYS A 49 -0.01 4.59 -12.71
C CYS A 49 1.32 3.86 -12.95
N GLY A 50 1.34 2.54 -12.81
CA GLY A 50 2.52 1.69 -12.97
C GLY A 50 3.50 1.70 -11.79
N GLY A 51 3.38 2.68 -10.88
CA GLY A 51 4.23 2.82 -9.70
C GLY A 51 3.79 1.96 -8.51
N PHE A 52 4.59 2.02 -7.45
CA PHE A 52 4.32 1.34 -6.18
C PHE A 52 3.70 2.29 -5.17
N HIS A 53 2.76 1.78 -4.38
CA HIS A 53 2.16 2.46 -3.23
C HIS A 53 2.18 1.52 -2.03
N PHE A 54 1.97 2.05 -0.83
CA PHE A 54 1.71 1.25 0.36
C PHE A 54 0.32 1.58 0.94
N GLY A 55 -0.30 0.60 1.59
CA GLY A 55 -1.60 0.76 2.22
C GLY A 55 -2.05 -0.51 2.95
N HIS A 56 -3.25 -0.47 3.53
CA HIS A 56 -3.87 -1.67 4.08
C HIS A 56 -4.19 -2.63 2.93
N SER A 57 -3.75 -3.89 3.06
CA SER A 57 -4.24 -4.94 2.18
C SER A 57 -5.77 -5.02 2.32
N PRO A 58 -6.53 -5.09 1.21
CA PRO A 58 -7.98 -5.22 1.27
C PRO A 58 -8.38 -6.44 2.13
N LYS A 59 -9.47 -6.30 2.90
CA LYS A 59 -10.00 -7.33 3.81
C LYS A 59 -10.10 -8.66 3.06
N GLY A 60 -9.21 -9.60 3.37
CA GLY A 60 -9.08 -10.87 2.65
C GLY A 60 -7.67 -11.45 2.69
N VAL A 61 -6.64 -10.59 2.82
CA VAL A 61 -5.25 -11.05 3.01
C VAL A 61 -4.88 -11.03 4.49
N ARG A 62 -5.68 -11.71 5.32
CA ARG A 62 -5.22 -12.13 6.66
C ARG A 62 -4.33 -13.35 6.42
N LEU A 63 -3.11 -13.14 5.92
CA LEU A 63 -2.09 -14.18 5.97
C LEU A 63 -1.97 -14.58 7.44
N ALA A 64 -2.19 -15.87 7.70
CA ALA A 64 -2.23 -16.49 8.99
C ALA A 64 -1.05 -16.01 9.87
N ARG A 65 -1.36 -15.25 10.93
CA ARG A 65 -0.45 -15.13 12.07
C ARG A 65 -0.84 -16.24 13.04
N GLY A 66 -0.01 -17.28 13.13
CA GLY A 66 -0.02 -18.24 14.23
C GLY A 66 -0.68 -19.58 13.94
N ALA A 67 -0.06 -20.42 13.10
CA ALA A 67 -0.39 -21.84 13.02
C ALA A 67 0.88 -22.70 13.15
N TRP A 68 1.66 -22.50 14.22
CA TRP A 68 2.65 -23.46 14.72
C TRP A 68 2.80 -23.24 16.24
N ALA A 69 2.03 -24.01 17.01
CA ALA A 69 2.35 -24.51 18.34
C ALA A 69 1.83 -25.95 18.37
#